data_AF-A0A8H2PKF2-F1
#
_entry.id   AF-A0A8H2PKF2-F1
#
_cell.length_a   1.000
_cell.length_b   1.000
_cell.length_c   1.000
_cell.angle_alpha   90.00
_cell.angle_beta   90.00
_cell.angle_gamma   90.00
#
_symmetry.space_group_name_H-M   'P 1'
#
loop_
_entity.id
_entity.type
_entity.pdbx_description
1 polymer ?
#
loop_
_entity_poly.entity_id
_entity_poly.type
_entity_poly.pdbx_seq_one_letter_code
_entity_poly.pdbx_strand_id
1 'polypeptide(L)'
;MSSTDATVLNPPVALKLGWQGAAVVTAWVAVALLISYWPNAVRNWPMTQGLANLCLGVAALFIVLSLLGRRLSTLALRLRTAAPWLIALPVLLGLWELLTAKLALLPVPFFAPPQ
;
A
#
# COMPACT_ATOMS: atom_id res chain seq x y z
N MET A 1 7.53 16.66 -51.73
CA MET A 1 8.52 16.24 -50.73
C MET A 1 8.59 17.32 -49.67
N SER A 2 8.10 17.06 -48.46
CA SER A 2 8.78 17.43 -47.20
C SER A 2 7.97 16.87 -46.05
N SER A 3 8.52 15.81 -45.46
CA SER A 3 8.11 15.22 -44.20
C SER A 3 8.32 16.22 -43.08
N THR A 4 7.38 16.29 -42.13
CA THR A 4 7.72 16.67 -40.76
C THR A 4 6.77 15.95 -39.82
N ASP A 5 7.23 14.77 -39.41
CA ASP A 5 6.81 14.04 -38.22
C ASP A 5 6.68 15.00 -37.04
N ALA A 6 5.45 15.39 -36.71
CA ALA A 6 5.14 15.93 -35.39
C ALA A 6 5.27 14.78 -34.40
N THR A 7 6.49 14.65 -33.91
CA THR A 7 6.97 13.69 -32.93
C THR A 7 6.05 13.77 -31.72
N VAL A 8 5.16 12.78 -31.60
CA VAL A 8 4.36 12.55 -30.40
C VAL A 8 5.36 12.31 -29.27
N LEU A 9 5.67 13.35 -28.50
CA LEU A 9 6.46 13.25 -27.27
C LEU A 9 5.61 12.52 -26.23
N ASN A 10 5.52 11.21 -26.42
CA ASN A 10 4.98 10.30 -25.43
C ASN A 10 5.94 10.39 -24.24
N PRO A 11 5.51 10.87 -23.05
CA PRO A 11 6.42 10.96 -21.92
C PRO A 11 6.98 9.55 -21.65
N PRO A 12 8.28 9.42 -21.36
CA PRO A 12 8.90 8.12 -21.16
C PRO A 12 8.18 7.43 -20.00
N VAL A 13 7.39 6.42 -20.36
CA VAL A 13 6.60 5.56 -19.47
C VAL A 13 7.46 4.97 -18.33
N ALA A 14 8.78 4.99 -18.48
CA ALA A 14 9.80 4.54 -17.54
C ALA A 14 9.84 5.31 -16.20
N LEU A 15 9.61 6.63 -16.17
CA LEU A 15 9.80 7.41 -14.93
C LEU A 15 8.65 7.22 -13.91
N LYS A 16 7.42 7.04 -14.41
CA LYS A 16 6.23 6.84 -13.55
C LYS A 16 6.27 5.52 -12.77
N LEU A 17 6.96 4.49 -13.27
CA LEU A 17 7.02 3.17 -12.63
C LEU A 17 7.81 3.20 -11.31
N GLY A 18 8.88 4.00 -11.24
CA GLY A 18 9.71 4.12 -10.03
C GLY A 18 8.99 4.80 -8.87
N TRP A 19 8.34 5.95 -9.12
CA TRP A 19 7.65 6.71 -8.07
C TRP A 19 6.38 6.00 -7.57
N GLN A 20 5.59 5.41 -8.48
CA GLN A 20 4.36 4.70 -8.07
C GLN A 20 4.68 3.44 -7.26
N GLY A 21 5.71 2.66 -7.66
CA GLY A 21 6.15 1.50 -6.88
C GLY A 21 6.69 1.89 -5.51
N ALA A 22 7.49 2.97 -5.43
CA ALA A 22 7.95 3.51 -4.15
C ALA A 22 6.79 3.97 -3.27
N ALA A 23 5.80 4.68 -3.83
CA ALA A 23 4.63 5.15 -3.09
C ALA A 23 3.82 4.00 -2.49
N VAL A 24 3.64 2.88 -3.22
CA VAL A 24 2.97 1.68 -2.69
C VAL A 24 3.73 1.15 -1.48
N VAL A 25 5.03 0.86 -1.63
CA VAL A 25 5.84 0.29 -0.54
C VAL A 25 5.85 1.23 0.67
N THR A 26 6.07 2.51 0.45
CA THR A 26 6.08 3.53 1.52
C THR A 26 4.73 3.60 2.24
N ALA A 27 3.61 3.53 1.53
CA ALA A 27 2.29 3.54 2.16
C ALA A 27 2.07 2.32 3.07
N TRP A 28 2.40 1.12 2.60
CA TRP A 28 2.27 -0.10 3.39
C TRP A 28 3.19 -0.12 4.62
N VAL A 29 4.44 0.32 4.46
CA VAL A 29 5.41 0.40 5.57
C VAL A 29 5.00 1.48 6.57
N ALA A 30 4.59 2.67 6.10
CA ALA A 30 4.17 3.76 6.98
C ALA A 30 2.97 3.34 7.85
N VAL A 31 2.00 2.62 7.27
CA VAL A 31 0.86 2.09 8.02
C VAL A 31 1.30 1.03 9.03
N ALA A 32 2.17 0.09 8.65
CA ALA A 32 2.71 -0.89 9.60
C ALA A 32 3.43 -0.24 10.79
N LEU A 33 4.23 0.80 10.54
CA LEU A 33 4.91 1.57 11.58
C LEU A 33 3.90 2.32 12.46
N LEU A 34 2.89 2.95 11.87
CA LEU A 34 1.82 3.62 12.61
C LEU A 34 1.13 2.64 13.57
N ILE A 35 0.77 1.45 13.09
CA ILE A 35 0.10 0.43 13.89
C ILE A 35 0.99 -0.06 15.03
N SER A 36 2.29 -0.24 14.77
CA SER A 36 3.25 -0.83 15.71
C SER A 36 3.70 0.16 16.79
N TYR A 37 3.90 1.43 16.45
CA TYR A 37 4.49 2.42 17.36
C TYR A 37 3.47 3.34 18.03
N TRP A 38 2.30 3.54 17.43
CA TRP A 38 1.26 4.35 18.08
C TRP A 38 0.53 3.50 19.13
N PRO A 39 0.39 3.93 20.39
CA PRO A 39 -0.30 3.14 21.43
C PRO A 39 -1.82 3.12 21.20
N ASN A 40 -2.48 2.00 21.53
CA ASN A 40 -3.95 1.91 21.44
C ASN A 40 -4.59 2.76 22.56
N ALA A 41 -5.70 3.44 22.26
CA ALA A 41 -6.29 4.40 23.20
C ALA A 41 -6.90 3.77 24.45
N VAL A 42 -7.63 2.65 24.29
CA VAL A 42 -8.49 2.12 25.37
C VAL A 42 -8.00 0.76 25.89
N ARG A 43 -7.61 -0.15 25.00
CA ARG A 43 -7.13 -1.49 25.39
C ARG A 43 -6.08 -2.01 24.42
N ASN A 44 -5.25 -2.93 24.88
CA ASN A 44 -4.34 -3.67 24.01
C ASN A 44 -5.11 -4.73 23.23
N TRP A 45 -5.08 -4.62 21.90
CA TRP A 45 -5.69 -5.57 20.99
C TRP A 45 -4.62 -6.55 20.51
N PRO A 46 -4.74 -7.86 20.76
CA PRO A 46 -3.73 -8.84 20.33
C PRO A 46 -3.50 -8.86 18.82
N MET A 47 -4.54 -8.57 18.04
CA MET A 47 -4.51 -8.61 16.58
C MET A 47 -3.92 -7.36 15.90
N THR A 48 -3.62 -6.27 16.63
CA THR A 48 -2.97 -5.10 16.01
C THR A 48 -1.60 -5.45 15.43
N GLN A 49 -0.86 -6.33 16.09
CA GLN A 49 0.42 -6.85 15.56
C GLN A 49 0.23 -7.75 14.34
N GLY A 50 -0.87 -8.52 14.28
CA GLY A 50 -1.23 -9.30 13.10
C GLY A 50 -1.44 -8.42 11.87
N LEU A 51 -2.13 -7.30 12.02
CA LEU A 51 -2.34 -6.33 10.95
C LEU A 51 -1.04 -5.66 10.51
N ALA A 52 -0.19 -5.24 11.46
CA ALA A 52 1.13 -4.68 11.15
C ALA A 52 2.00 -5.67 10.35
N ASN A 53 2.04 -6.94 10.78
CA ASN A 53 2.78 -8.00 10.09
C ASN A 53 2.23 -8.27 8.68
N LEU A 54 0.91 -8.23 8.51
CA LEU A 54 0.28 -8.34 7.19
C LEU A 54 0.72 -7.18 6.29
N CYS A 55 0.69 -5.95 6.80
CA CYS A 55 1.13 -4.80 6.03
C CYS A 55 2.59 -4.90 5.58
N LEU A 56 3.48 -5.36 6.47
CA LEU A 56 4.89 -5.62 6.11
C LEU A 56 5.02 -6.76 5.10
N GLY A 57 4.25 -7.84 5.25
CA GLY A 57 4.25 -8.96 4.31
C GLY A 57 3.84 -8.54 2.90
N VAL A 58 2.80 -7.70 2.78
CA VAL A 58 2.37 -7.15 1.49
C VAL A 58 3.42 -6.20 0.90
N ALA A 59 4.04 -5.35 1.72
CA ALA A 59 5.14 -4.49 1.27
C ALA A 59 6.32 -5.30 0.73
N ALA A 60 6.73 -6.35 1.45
CA ALA A 60 7.80 -7.25 1.04
C ALA A 60 7.46 -7.98 -0.26
N LEU A 61 6.24 -8.49 -0.38
CA LEU A 61 5.76 -9.11 -1.62
C LEU A 61 5.82 -8.13 -2.79
N PHE A 62 5.46 -6.86 -2.57
CA PHE A 62 5.53 -5.82 -3.59
C PHE A 62 6.95 -5.55 -4.06
N ILE A 63 7.90 -5.47 -3.14
CA ILE A 63 9.32 -5.29 -3.45
C ILE A 63 9.80 -6.45 -4.34
N VAL A 64 9.48 -7.69 -3.97
CA VAL A 64 9.84 -8.89 -4.75
C VAL A 64 9.21 -8.86 -6.14
N LEU A 65 7.91 -8.59 -6.23
CA LEU A 65 7.19 -8.51 -7.51
C LEU A 65 7.71 -7.37 -8.41
N SER A 66 8.13 -6.25 -7.83
CA SER A 66 8.73 -5.13 -8.57
C SER A 66 10.11 -5.52 -9.13
N LEU A 67 10.93 -6.21 -8.35
CA LEU A 67 12.23 -6.73 -8.81
C LEU A 67 12.08 -7.77 -9.92
N LEU A 68 11.09 -8.67 -9.83
CA LEU A 68 10.77 -9.66 -10.86
C LEU A 68 10.11 -9.02 -12.10
N GLY A 69 9.23 -8.04 -11.90
CA GLY A 69 8.54 -7.31 -12.95
C GLY A 69 9.48 -6.49 -13.84
N ARG A 70 10.64 -6.06 -13.33
CA ARG A 70 11.72 -5.49 -14.16
C ARG A 70 12.23 -6.47 -15.22
N ARG A 71 12.12 -7.78 -15.00
CA ARG A 71 12.48 -8.82 -15.98
C ARG A 71 11.33 -9.20 -16.91
N LEU A 72 10.08 -8.98 -16.50
CA LEU A 72 8.87 -9.34 -17.26
C LEU A 72 7.96 -8.13 -17.50
N SER A 73 8.07 -7.54 -18.70
CA SER A 73 7.32 -6.36 -19.15
C SER A 73 5.79 -6.47 -18.96
N THR A 74 5.23 -7.66 -19.15
CA THR A 74 3.78 -7.93 -18.99
C THR A 74 3.30 -7.82 -17.54
N LEU A 75 4.14 -8.21 -16.57
CA LEU A 75 3.81 -8.13 -15.16
C LEU A 75 3.83 -6.68 -14.68
N ALA A 76 4.80 -5.89 -15.16
CA ALA A 76 4.92 -4.46 -14.87
C ALA A 76 3.69 -3.67 -15.34
N LEU A 77 3.12 -3.99 -16.51
CA LEU A 77 1.90 -3.33 -17.01
C LEU A 77 0.70 -3.59 -16.08
N ARG A 78 0.50 -4.84 -15.65
CA ARG A 78 -0.62 -5.21 -14.76
C ARG A 78 -0.50 -4.55 -13.38
N LEU A 79 0.70 -4.56 -12.81
CA LEU A 79 1.01 -3.89 -11.55
C LEU A 79 0.74 -2.39 -11.62
N ARG A 80 1.01 -1.77 -12.77
CA ARG A 80 0.80 -0.33 -12.99
C ARG A 80 -0.67 0.05 -13.03
N THR A 81 -1.53 -0.76 -13.65
CA THR A 81 -2.99 -0.55 -13.65
C THR A 81 -3.58 -0.75 -12.24
N ALA A 82 -3.05 -1.69 -11.47
CA ALA A 82 -3.49 -1.96 -10.10
C ALA A 82 -2.91 -1.00 -9.04
N ALA A 83 -1.85 -0.25 -9.37
CA ALA A 83 -1.11 0.61 -8.43
C ALA A 83 -1.99 1.56 -7.58
N PRO A 84 -3.04 2.23 -8.11
CA PRO A 84 -3.89 3.11 -7.30
C PRO A 84 -4.61 2.36 -6.18
N TRP A 85 -5.14 1.17 -6.48
CA TRP A 85 -5.82 0.33 -5.49
C TRP A 85 -4.87 -0.19 -4.41
N LEU A 86 -3.63 -0.48 -4.80
CA LEU A 86 -2.59 -0.95 -3.89
C LEU A 86 -2.11 0.12 -2.92
N ILE A 87 -2.31 1.41 -3.23
CA ILE A 87 -2.09 2.53 -2.31
C ILE A 87 -3.35 2.82 -1.50
N ALA A 88 -4.54 2.76 -2.12
CA ALA A 88 -5.79 3.04 -1.44
C ALA A 88 -6.07 2.05 -0.30
N LEU A 89 -5.76 0.77 -0.49
CA LEU A 89 -5.97 -0.28 0.52
C LEU A 89 -5.24 -0.03 1.86
N PRO A 90 -3.91 0.15 1.91
CA PRO A 90 -3.23 0.39 3.18
C PRO A 90 -3.67 1.72 3.81
N VAL A 91 -3.94 2.75 3.02
CA VAL A 91 -4.42 4.04 3.53
C VAL A 91 -5.79 3.87 4.20
N LEU A 92 -6.72 3.17 3.56
CA LEU A 92 -8.05 2.90 4.11
C LEU A 92 -7.95 2.06 5.39
N LEU A 93 -7.13 1.00 5.39
CA LEU A 93 -6.90 0.15 6.56
C LEU A 93 -6.28 0.95 7.71
N GLY A 94 -5.26 1.77 7.44
CA GLY A 94 -4.62 2.61 8.45
C GLY A 94 -5.55 3.66 9.02
N LEU A 95 -6.38 4.29 8.18
CA LEU A 95 -7.40 5.25 8.63
C LEU A 95 -8.47 4.56 9.49
N TRP A 96 -8.94 3.39 9.08
CA TRP A 96 -9.91 2.61 9.84
C TRP A 96 -9.36 2.18 11.21
N GLU A 97 -8.12 1.68 11.25
CA GLU A 97 -7.43 1.30 12.48
C GLU A 97 -7.19 2.52 13.40
N LEU A 98 -6.84 3.67 12.82
CA LEU A 98 -6.73 4.93 13.56
C LEU A 98 -8.06 5.28 14.24
N LEU A 99 -9.15 5.27 13.48
CA LEU A 99 -10.46 5.67 13.99
C LEU A 99 -11.03 4.67 15.01
N THR A 100 -10.69 3.38 14.93
CA THR A 100 -11.21 2.35 15.83
C THR A 100 -10.29 2.09 17.03
N ALA A 101 -9.01 1.76 16.80
CA ALA A 101 -8.10 1.30 17.85
C ALA A 101 -7.26 2.43 18.48
N LYS A 102 -6.84 3.43 17.68
CA LYS A 102 -5.96 4.52 18.16
C LYS A 102 -6.72 5.72 18.72
N LEU A 103 -7.89 6.02 18.18
CA LEU A 103 -8.70 7.18 18.57
C LEU A 103 -10.01 6.80 19.26
N ALA A 104 -10.41 5.52 19.21
CA ALA A 104 -11.68 5.03 19.77
C ALA A 104 -12.90 5.84 19.31
N LEU A 105 -12.83 6.43 18.12
CA LEU A 105 -13.87 7.27 17.53
C LEU A 105 -15.05 6.43 17.04
N LEU A 106 -14.77 5.23 16.50
CA LEU A 106 -15.81 4.27 16.17
C LEU A 106 -15.93 3.20 17.27
N PRO A 107 -17.16 2.88 17.71
CA PRO A 107 -17.38 1.80 18.66
C PRO A 107 -16.92 0.49 18.03
N VAL A 108 -16.01 -0.19 18.71
CA VAL A 108 -15.49 -1.50 18.31
C VAL A 108 -16.62 -2.53 18.25
N PRO A 109 -16.58 -3.46 17.29
CA PRO A 109 -17.65 -4.42 17.10
C PRO A 109 -17.85 -5.23 18.38
N PHE A 110 -19.12 -5.32 18.79
CA PHE A 110 -19.64 -5.84 20.06
C PHE A 110 -19.33 -7.32 20.35
N PHE A 111 -18.50 -7.97 19.53
CA PHE A 111 -18.14 -9.38 19.64
C PHE A 111 -16.86 -9.53 20.45
N ALA A 112 -17.00 -9.70 21.76
CA ALA A 112 -15.95 -10.31 22.56
C ALA A 112 -15.69 -11.74 22.02
N PRO A 113 -14.45 -12.15 21.75
CA PRO A 113 -14.17 -13.51 21.34
C PRO A 113 -14.58 -14.46 22.48
N PRO A 114 -15.41 -15.50 22.23
CA PRO A 114 -15.53 -16.60 23.17
C PRO A 114 -14.16 -17.27 23.26
N GLN A 115 -13.67 -17.45 24.50
CA GLN A 115 -12.41 -18.14 24.79
C GLN A 115 -12.59 -19.65 24.65
#